data_AF-A0A5B8W6E8-F1
#
_entry.id   AF-A0A5B8W6E8-F1
#
_cell.length_a   1.000
_cell.length_b   1.000
_cell.length_c   1.000
_cell.angle_alpha   90.00
_cell.angle_beta   90.00
_cell.angle_gamma   90.00
#
_symmetry.space_group_name_H-M   'P 1'
#
loop_
_entity.id
_entity.type
_entity.pdbx_description
1 polymer ?
#
loop_
_entity_poly.entity_id
_entity_poly.type
_entity_poly.pdbx_seq_one_letter_code
_entity_poly.pdbx_strand_id
1 'polypeptide(L)'
;MKVLARQLFKTVIFSVILSIAVNSIYYALTQKGADYSIALPKICEGIVLLNIIVFIMSLPSLFLVNPAYWNNLPVRLPLYFGGAIAFIVTIFTMQLPPQYKVIYLITGFVFLTVHSVFYYLKVKKG
;
A
#
# COMPACT_ATOMS: atom_id res chain seq x y z
N MET A 1 -1.89 19.98 7.78
CA MET A 1 -1.47 18.65 8.29
C MET A 1 -2.62 17.66 8.46
N LYS A 2 -3.66 18.00 9.26
CA LYS A 2 -4.75 17.06 9.63
C LYS A 2 -5.43 16.36 8.45
N VAL A 3 -5.66 17.04 7.32
CA VAL A 3 -6.33 16.46 6.14
C VAL A 3 -5.46 15.39 5.46
N LEU A 4 -4.17 15.69 5.23
CA LEU A 4 -3.23 14.75 4.59
C LEU A 4 -2.99 13.52 5.46
N ALA A 5 -2.74 13.72 6.76
CA ALA A 5 -2.57 12.61 7.70
C ALA A 5 -3.83 11.72 7.77
N ARG A 6 -5.03 12.33 7.81
CA ARG A 6 -6.29 11.59 7.79
C ARG A 6 -6.50 10.80 6.49
N GLN A 7 -6.08 11.34 5.35
CA GLN A 7 -6.15 10.62 4.07
C GLN A 7 -5.15 9.48 3.99
N LEU A 8 -3.92 9.68 4.46
CA LEU A 8 -2.90 8.64 4.52
C LEU A 8 -3.38 7.49 5.42
N PHE A 9 -3.94 7.80 6.59
CA PHE A 9 -4.49 6.80 7.50
C PHE A 9 -5.68 6.04 6.90
N LYS A 10 -6.60 6.75 6.22
CA LYS A 10 -7.67 6.10 5.46
C LYS A 10 -7.10 5.17 4.38
N THR A 11 -6.08 5.62 3.65
CA THR A 11 -5.41 4.80 2.63
C THR A 11 -4.95 3.48 3.22
N VAL A 12 -4.28 3.50 4.37
CA VAL A 12 -3.83 2.28 5.07
C VAL A 12 -4.98 1.36 5.44
N ILE A 13 -6.04 1.89 6.06
CA ILE A 13 -7.16 1.05 6.49
C ILE A 13 -7.79 0.36 5.27
N PHE A 14 -8.07 1.12 4.21
CA PHE A 14 -8.66 0.56 2.99
C PHE A 14 -7.70 -0.41 2.28
N SER A 15 -6.41 -0.11 2.24
CA SER A 15 -5.42 -0.98 1.62
C SER A 15 -5.22 -2.27 2.41
N VAL A 16 -5.26 -2.25 3.75
CA VAL A 16 -5.21 -3.44 4.59
C VAL A 16 -6.40 -4.35 4.30
N ILE A 17 -7.63 -3.82 4.37
CA ILE A 17 -8.85 -4.59 4.15
C ILE A 17 -8.84 -5.21 2.74
N LEU A 18 -8.51 -4.41 1.73
CA LEU A 18 -8.48 -4.88 0.35
C LEU A 18 -7.34 -5.87 0.11
N SER A 19 -6.17 -5.67 0.72
CA SER A 19 -5.05 -6.60 0.61
C SER A 19 -5.39 -7.94 1.25
N ILE A 20 -6.05 -7.96 2.42
CA ILE A 20 -6.50 -9.20 3.07
C ILE A 20 -7.46 -9.95 2.15
N ALA A 21 -8.44 -9.26 1.57
CA ALA A 21 -9.40 -9.87 0.65
C ALA A 21 -8.71 -10.47 -0.59
N VAL A 22 -7.86 -9.70 -1.28
CA VAL A 22 -7.19 -10.15 -2.52
C VAL A 22 -6.23 -11.31 -2.24
N ASN A 23 -5.43 -11.23 -1.18
CA ASN A 23 -4.51 -12.32 -0.83
C ASN A 23 -5.23 -13.56 -0.31
N SER A 24 -6.38 -13.42 0.35
CA SER A 24 -7.22 -14.55 0.73
C SER A 24 -7.77 -15.29 -0.49
N ILE A 25 -8.24 -14.55 -1.49
CA ILE A 25 -8.68 -15.12 -2.78
C ILE A 25 -7.50 -15.82 -3.46
N TYR A 26 -6.34 -15.18 -3.53
CA TYR A 26 -5.13 -15.78 -4.09
C TYR A 26 -4.74 -17.08 -3.38
N TYR A 27 -4.77 -17.10 -2.05
CA TYR A 27 -4.48 -18.30 -1.26
C TYR A 27 -5.47 -19.43 -1.55
N ALA A 28 -6.77 -19.14 -1.56
CA ALA A 28 -7.81 -20.13 -1.84
C ALA A 28 -7.69 -20.77 -3.23
N LEU A 29 -7.22 -20.01 -4.23
CA LEU A 29 -7.02 -20.51 -5.59
C LEU A 29 -5.75 -21.35 -5.73
N THR A 30 -4.70 -21.05 -4.96
CA THR A 30 -3.37 -21.67 -5.10
C THR A 30 -3.14 -22.86 -4.16
N GLN A 31 -3.78 -22.87 -2.98
CA GLN A 31 -3.58 -23.89 -1.94
C GLN A 31 -4.86 -24.69 -1.69
N LYS A 32 -5.36 -25.36 -2.75
CA LYS A 32 -6.56 -26.20 -2.66
C LYS A 32 -6.34 -27.33 -1.64
N GLY A 33 -7.14 -27.36 -0.58
CA GLY A 33 -7.13 -28.42 0.44
C GLY A 33 -6.29 -28.12 1.70
N ALA A 34 -5.66 -26.95 1.80
CA ALA A 34 -4.99 -26.52 3.02
C ALA A 34 -5.98 -26.00 4.08
N ASP A 35 -5.66 -26.20 5.36
CA ASP A 35 -6.50 -25.72 6.46
C ASP A 35 -6.49 -24.18 6.54
N TYR A 36 -7.56 -23.59 6.01
CA TYR A 36 -7.74 -22.15 5.94
C TYR A 36 -7.82 -21.50 7.34
N SER A 37 -8.25 -22.24 8.37
CA SER A 37 -8.40 -21.71 9.72
C SER A 37 -7.06 -21.34 10.36
N ILE A 38 -5.98 -22.04 9.97
CA ILE A 38 -4.61 -21.78 10.43
C ILE A 38 -3.90 -20.74 9.54
N ALA A 39 -4.25 -20.71 8.25
CA ALA A 39 -3.62 -19.83 7.28
C ALA A 39 -4.09 -18.36 7.39
N LEU A 40 -5.38 -18.15 7.62
CA LEU A 40 -5.99 -16.81 7.62
C LEU A 40 -5.33 -15.86 8.65
N PRO A 41 -5.10 -16.24 9.92
CA PRO A 41 -4.44 -15.36 10.88
C PRO A 41 -3.04 -14.91 10.42
N LYS A 42 -2.24 -15.84 9.88
CA LYS A 42 -0.90 -15.55 9.36
C LYS A 42 -0.92 -14.62 8.15
N ILE A 43 -1.90 -14.79 7.27
CA ILE A 43 -2.13 -13.90 6.13
C ILE A 43 -2.45 -12.49 6.63
N CYS A 44 -3.36 -12.36 7.61
CA CYS A 44 -3.72 -11.08 8.20
C CYS A 44 -2.51 -10.38 8.85
N GLU A 45 -1.75 -11.07 9.69
CA GLU A 45 -0.55 -10.52 10.35
C GLU A 45 0.48 -10.02 9.32
N GLY A 46 0.79 -10.85 8.32
CA GLY A 46 1.75 -10.49 7.27
C GLY A 46 1.30 -9.27 6.46
N ILE A 47 0.02 -9.20 6.09
CA ILE A 47 -0.52 -8.09 5.30
C ILE A 47 -0.57 -6.80 6.10
N VAL A 48 -0.94 -6.86 7.39
CA VAL A 48 -0.92 -5.70 8.27
C VAL A 48 0.50 -5.16 8.37
N LEU A 49 1.49 -6.02 8.62
CA LEU A 49 2.89 -5.61 8.69
C LEU A 49 3.37 -4.96 7.39
N LEU A 50 3.08 -5.58 6.23
CA LEU A 50 3.45 -5.02 4.93
C LEU A 50 2.81 -3.66 4.68
N ASN A 51 1.52 -3.49 5.00
CA ASN A 51 0.86 -2.19 4.85
C ASN A 51 1.43 -1.12 5.80
N ILE A 52 1.87 -1.50 7.01
CA ILE A 52 2.57 -0.59 7.93
C ILE A 52 3.91 -0.14 7.32
N ILE A 53 4.66 -1.05 6.72
CA ILE A 53 5.92 -0.72 6.04
C ILE A 53 5.66 0.28 4.91
N VAL A 54 4.70 0.00 4.02
CA VAL A 54 4.37 0.91 2.90
C VAL A 54 3.83 2.25 3.40
N PHE A 55 3.08 2.26 4.50
CA PHE A 55 2.63 3.49 5.16
C PHE A 55 3.78 4.36 5.63
N ILE A 56 4.75 3.77 6.35
CA ILE A 56 5.94 4.49 6.83
C ILE A 56 6.71 5.08 5.64
N MET A 57 6.89 4.30 4.58
CA MET A 57 7.54 4.78 3.35
C MET A 57 6.77 5.91 2.66
N SER A 58 5.45 6.00 2.89
CA SER A 58 4.57 7.04 2.32
C SER A 58 4.42 8.28 3.22
N LEU A 59 5.05 8.32 4.40
CA LEU A 59 5.04 9.50 5.29
C LEU A 59 5.62 10.78 4.68
N PRO A 60 6.61 10.76 3.76
CA PRO A 60 7.07 11.98 3.09
C PRO A 60 5.96 12.75 2.37
N SER A 61 4.83 12.10 2.02
CA SER A 61 3.66 12.77 1.46
C SER A 61 3.08 13.85 2.39
N LEU A 62 3.38 13.81 3.69
CA LEU A 62 2.97 14.83 4.67
C LEU A 62 3.63 16.19 4.42
N PHE A 63 4.82 16.23 3.80
CA PHE A 63 5.47 17.48 3.42
C PHE A 63 4.67 18.29 2.40
N LEU A 64 3.76 17.64 1.66
CA LEU A 64 2.84 18.27 0.73
C LEU A 64 1.76 19.13 1.40
N VAL A 65 1.84 19.30 2.72
CA VAL A 65 1.14 20.38 3.42
C VAL A 65 1.64 21.76 2.97
N ASN A 66 2.89 21.86 2.51
CA ASN A 66 3.44 23.10 1.97
C ASN A 66 2.90 23.36 0.55
N PRO A 67 2.23 24.50 0.29
CA PRO A 67 1.71 24.86 -1.03
C PRO A 67 2.78 24.88 -2.13
N ALA A 68 4.02 25.27 -1.81
CA ALA A 68 5.13 25.28 -2.77
C ALA A 68 5.41 23.87 -3.32
N TYR A 69 5.28 22.84 -2.47
CA TYR A 69 5.46 21.44 -2.88
C TYR A 69 4.20 20.86 -3.54
N TRP A 70 3.01 21.27 -3.12
CA TRP A 70 1.76 20.81 -3.72
C TRP A 70 1.53 21.35 -5.13
N ASN A 71 1.95 22.58 -5.41
CA ASN A 71 1.76 23.22 -6.72
C ASN A 71 2.85 22.81 -7.73
N ASN A 72 3.99 22.28 -7.26
CA ASN A 72 5.07 21.80 -8.11
C ASN A 72 4.90 20.30 -8.41
N LEU A 73 4.43 19.95 -9.61
CA LEU A 73 4.16 18.56 -10.00
C LEU A 73 5.39 17.62 -9.89
N PRO A 74 6.59 17.99 -10.40
CA PRO A 74 7.83 17.22 -10.20
C PRO A 74 8.18 16.91 -8.75
N VAL A 75 7.81 17.76 -7.80
CA VAL A 75 8.04 17.53 -6.36
C VAL A 75 6.88 16.75 -5.73
N ARG A 76 5.65 17.05 -6.17
CA ARG A 76 4.43 16.44 -5.66
C ARG A 76 4.39 14.94 -5.88
N LEU A 77 4.66 14.46 -7.09
CA LEU A 77 4.51 13.05 -7.42
C LEU A 77 5.49 12.14 -6.65
N PRO A 78 6.80 12.45 -6.57
CA PRO A 78 7.73 11.65 -5.78
C PRO A 78 7.42 11.67 -4.29
N LEU A 79 7.02 12.81 -3.73
CA LEU A 79 6.64 12.88 -2.30
C LEU A 79 5.36 12.10 -2.01
N TYR A 80 4.39 12.08 -2.94
CA TYR A 80 3.13 11.39 -2.74
C TYR A 80 3.26 9.87 -2.98
N PHE A 81 3.84 9.46 -4.11
CA PHE A 81 3.87 8.05 -4.54
C PHE A 81 5.20 7.34 -4.31
N GLY A 82 6.27 8.06 -4.00
CA GLY A 82 7.62 7.52 -3.92
C GLY A 82 7.75 6.36 -2.95
N GLY A 83 7.07 6.40 -1.81
CA GLY A 83 7.07 5.31 -0.83
C GLY A 83 6.56 3.98 -1.39
N ALA A 84 5.36 4.00 -1.98
CA ALA A 84 4.73 2.82 -2.56
C ALA A 84 5.51 2.31 -3.80
N ILE A 85 6.02 3.20 -4.64
CA ILE A 85 6.84 2.83 -5.80
C ILE A 85 8.16 2.20 -5.35
N ALA A 86 8.87 2.83 -4.40
CA ALA A 86 10.12 2.32 -3.87
C ALA A 86 9.93 0.94 -3.22
N PHE A 87 8.81 0.73 -2.51
CA PHE A 87 8.46 -0.59 -1.97
C PHE A 87 8.34 -1.65 -3.06
N ILE A 88 7.56 -1.37 -4.13
CA ILE A 88 7.39 -2.30 -5.26
C ILE A 88 8.74 -2.61 -5.92
N VAL A 89 9.55 -1.58 -6.19
CA VAL A 89 10.89 -1.75 -6.78
C VAL A 89 11.80 -2.61 -5.89
N THR A 90 11.74 -2.41 -4.57
CA THR A 90 12.54 -3.17 -3.60
C THR A 90 12.17 -4.66 -3.60
N ILE A 91 10.90 -5.00 -3.80
CA ILE A 91 10.48 -6.40 -3.88
C ILE A 91 11.10 -7.11 -5.09
N PHE A 92 11.31 -6.41 -6.21
CA PHE A 92 11.97 -6.99 -7.38
C PHE A 92 13.45 -7.30 -7.10
N THR A 93 14.13 -6.47 -6.31
CA THR A 93 15.55 -6.65 -5.97
C THR A 93 15.78 -7.62 -4.81
N MET A 94 14.78 -7.83 -3.95
CA MET A 94 14.89 -8.78 -2.85
C MET A 94 14.86 -10.24 -3.31
N GLN A 95 15.73 -11.06 -2.71
CA GLN A 95 15.73 -12.52 -2.84
C GLN A 95 14.66 -13.13 -1.94
N LEU A 96 13.41 -13.11 -2.41
CA LEU A 96 12.26 -13.73 -1.74
C LEU A 96 11.81 -14.98 -2.49
N PRO A 97 11.35 -16.04 -1.79
CA PRO A 97 10.64 -17.14 -2.43
C PRO A 97 9.46 -16.63 -3.28
N PRO A 98 9.18 -17.24 -4.45
CA PRO A 98 8.21 -16.72 -5.41
C PRO A 98 6.83 -16.43 -4.81
N GLN A 99 6.36 -17.32 -3.93
CA GLN A 99 5.08 -17.18 -3.24
C GLN A 99 4.97 -15.89 -2.40
N TYR A 100 6.03 -15.52 -1.69
CA TYR A 100 6.04 -14.31 -0.87
C TYR A 100 6.21 -13.06 -1.74
N LYS A 101 7.01 -13.16 -2.80
CA LYS A 101 7.18 -12.08 -3.77
C LYS A 101 5.83 -11.66 -4.37
N VAL A 102 4.97 -12.61 -4.73
CA VAL A 102 3.62 -12.33 -5.24
C VAL A 102 2.75 -11.63 -4.20
N ILE A 103 2.69 -12.13 -2.95
CA ILE A 103 1.92 -11.52 -1.87
C ILE A 103 2.35 -10.06 -1.61
N TYR A 104 3.67 -9.82 -1.63
CA TYR A 104 4.25 -8.51 -1.37
C TYR A 104 3.93 -7.54 -2.50
N LEU A 105 4.04 -7.99 -3.76
CA LEU A 105 3.66 -7.20 -4.93
C LEU A 105 2.16 -6.87 -4.93
N ILE A 106 1.29 -7.86 -4.67
CA ILE A 106 -0.16 -7.64 -4.56
C ILE A 106 -0.43 -6.56 -3.52
N THR A 107 0.18 -6.67 -2.34
CA THR A 107 0.00 -5.70 -1.25
C THR A 107 0.46 -4.30 -1.66
N GLY A 108 1.63 -4.19 -2.31
CA GLY A 108 2.17 -2.94 -2.82
C GLY A 108 1.27 -2.28 -3.88
N PHE A 109 0.78 -3.06 -4.85
CA PHE A 109 -0.11 -2.57 -5.90
C PHE A 109 -1.49 -2.18 -5.36
N VAL A 110 -2.04 -2.93 -4.40
CA VAL A 110 -3.29 -2.57 -3.72
C VAL A 110 -3.11 -1.24 -3.00
N PHE A 111 -2.03 -1.07 -2.23
CA PHE A 111 -1.75 0.20 -1.56
C PHE A 111 -1.64 1.35 -2.57
N LEU A 112 -0.84 1.18 -3.63
CA LEU A 112 -0.64 2.19 -4.67
C LEU A 112 -1.97 2.58 -5.33
N THR A 113 -2.85 1.61 -5.60
CA THR A 113 -4.17 1.84 -6.20
C THR A 113 -5.04 2.67 -5.28
N VAL A 114 -5.17 2.28 -4.00
CA VAL A 114 -5.97 3.02 -3.01
C VAL A 114 -5.39 4.43 -2.81
N HIS A 115 -4.06 4.56 -2.74
CA HIS A 115 -3.37 5.84 -2.60
C HIS A 115 -3.63 6.75 -3.82
N SER A 116 -3.65 6.19 -5.02
CA SER A 116 -3.97 6.90 -6.26
C SER A 116 -5.43 7.37 -6.31
N VAL A 117 -6.37 6.56 -5.81
CA VAL A 117 -7.78 6.98 -5.70
C VAL A 117 -7.91 8.17 -4.75
N PHE A 118 -7.28 8.13 -3.58
CA PHE A 118 -7.32 9.27 -2.64
C PHE A 118 -6.59 10.50 -3.17
N TYR A 119 -5.51 10.32 -3.92
CA TYR A 119 -4.84 11.41 -4.64
C TYR A 119 -5.81 12.11 -5.61
N TYR A 120 -6.44 11.33 -6.49
CA TYR A 120 -7.39 11.84 -7.48
C TYR A 120 -8.55 12.58 -6.81
N LEU A 121 -9.13 11.99 -5.75
CA LEU A 121 -10.21 12.62 -4.99
C LEU A 121 -9.77 13.92 -4.31
N LYS A 122 -8.50 14.03 -3.89
CA LYS A 122 -7.97 15.28 -3.31
C LYS A 122 -7.75 16.34 -4.38
N VAL A 123 -7.16 15.97 -5.52
CA VAL A 123 -6.90 16.89 -6.64
C VAL A 123 -8.19 17.43 -7.21
N LYS A 124 -9.23 16.60 -7.38
CA LYS A 124 -10.53 17.02 -7.93
C LYS A 124 -11.32 17.94 -6.99
N LYS A 125 -11.12 17.84 -5.68
CA LYS A 125 -11.80 18.68 -4.66
C LYS A 125 -11.05 19.97 -4.33
N GLY A 126 -9.83 20.12 -4.84
CA GLY A 126 -8.98 21.29 -4.62
C GLY A 126 -9.09 22.31 -5.73
#